data_AF-A0A2T1GE18-F1
#
_entry.id   AF-A0A2T1GE18-F1
#
_cell.length_a   1.000
_cell.length_b   1.000
_cell.length_c   1.000
_cell.angle_alpha   90.00
_cell.angle_beta   90.00
_cell.angle_gamma   90.00
#
_symmetry.space_group_name_H-M   'P 1'
#
loop_
_entity.id
_entity.type
_entity.pdbx_description
1 polymer ?
#
loop_
_entity_poly.entity_id
_entity_poly.type
_entity_poly.pdbx_seq_one_letter_code
_entity_poly.pdbx_strand_id
1 'polypeptide(L)'
;TKTTLANNLFITNADTQGLGVNAVSKRVDSKVNEIGFFAVDDATGKIGGVAPGAAGYLKLVVDSAKPIFSHLDGSFFSTNKREISLDPNKIYQFFQVQDGSIADLQQQIASGKTPTNILFALPDASGKSPFKISTNSTNDGYQISVNNGDLSLNVSELGVAKPNIPIGAKSQSLTQGRIIDLSDAVFAGKALKADIVTKSDALYNNSIGFYAIEDANGTIKTATGTFKPGDANYAIEAIKNVVLSAGKTDSKLGQTLTGGKIYAPVVVAQGTFADFVSKNPNNNSTDPNAIHAYFNYLGANPDKLDHFRLLGNNNFGIEDLYGSGDRDFNDIVVSIDVKLV
;
A
#
# COMPACT_ATOMS: atom_id res chain seq x y z
N THR A 1 -19.51 -18.94 -14.90
CA THR A 1 -19.98 -17.78 -15.72
C THR A 1 -18.90 -16.71 -15.67
N LYS A 2 -18.80 -15.71 -16.57
CA LYS A 2 -17.73 -14.68 -16.48
C LYS A 2 -18.15 -13.53 -15.55
N THR A 3 -17.19 -12.82 -14.97
CA THR A 3 -17.47 -11.54 -14.31
C THR A 3 -18.19 -10.61 -15.28
N THR A 4 -19.28 -10.00 -14.85
CA THR A 4 -20.04 -9.05 -15.68
C THR A 4 -19.73 -7.62 -15.24
N LEU A 5 -19.61 -6.73 -16.23
CA LEU A 5 -19.45 -5.31 -16.00
C LEU A 5 -20.81 -4.63 -16.19
N ALA A 6 -21.33 -3.98 -15.15
CA ALA A 6 -22.55 -3.18 -15.23
C ALA A 6 -22.32 -1.85 -14.50
N ASN A 7 -22.54 -0.71 -15.17
CA ASN A 7 -22.26 0.62 -14.61
C ASN A 7 -20.84 0.74 -14.02
N ASN A 8 -19.82 0.21 -14.71
CA ASN A 8 -18.43 0.14 -14.25
C ASN A 8 -18.20 -0.68 -12.94
N LEU A 9 -19.20 -1.43 -12.48
CA LEU A 9 -19.08 -2.34 -11.34
C LEU A 9 -18.71 -3.75 -11.79
N PHE A 10 -17.78 -4.37 -11.07
CA PHE A 10 -17.34 -5.74 -11.31
C PHE A 10 -18.18 -6.69 -10.47
N ILE A 11 -18.96 -7.54 -11.12
CA ILE A 11 -19.83 -8.51 -10.45
C ILE A 11 -19.16 -9.89 -10.53
N THR A 12 -18.62 -10.36 -9.40
CA THR A 12 -18.01 -11.68 -9.30
C THR A 12 -19.08 -12.76 -9.24
N ASN A 13 -18.79 -13.94 -9.79
CA ASN A 13 -19.66 -15.11 -9.67
C ASN A 13 -18.96 -16.20 -8.84
N ALA A 14 -19.57 -17.39 -8.76
CA ALA A 14 -19.04 -18.51 -7.98
C ALA A 14 -17.63 -18.96 -8.39
N ASP A 15 -17.24 -18.75 -9.65
CA ASP A 15 -15.96 -19.19 -10.19
C ASP A 15 -14.87 -18.12 -10.09
N THR A 16 -15.21 -16.87 -9.77
CA THR A 16 -14.25 -15.76 -9.69
C THR A 16 -13.52 -15.77 -8.35
N GLN A 17 -12.21 -16.02 -8.36
CA GLN A 17 -11.38 -16.03 -7.15
C GLN A 17 -10.58 -14.74 -6.95
N GLY A 18 -10.47 -13.92 -7.99
CA GLY A 18 -9.68 -12.69 -7.91
C GLY A 18 -9.56 -11.91 -9.22
N LEU A 19 -8.70 -10.89 -9.19
CA LEU A 19 -8.31 -10.10 -10.35
C LEU A 19 -6.79 -10.06 -10.47
N GLY A 20 -6.30 -10.12 -11.70
CA GLY A 20 -4.94 -9.75 -12.05
C GLY A 20 -4.92 -8.35 -12.62
N VAL A 21 -4.25 -7.43 -11.94
CA VAL A 21 -4.19 -6.00 -12.31
C VAL A 21 -2.77 -5.64 -12.69
N ASN A 22 -2.57 -5.05 -13.87
CA ASN A 22 -1.29 -4.47 -14.25
C ASN A 22 -1.49 -3.00 -14.61
N ALA A 23 -0.55 -2.17 -14.18
CA ALA A 23 -0.47 -0.81 -14.68
C ALA A 23 0.08 -0.83 -16.13
N VAL A 24 -0.44 0.05 -16.98
CA VAL A 24 -0.05 0.16 -18.40
C VAL A 24 0.71 1.45 -18.64
N SER A 25 0.13 2.59 -18.23
CA SER A 25 0.77 3.89 -18.34
C SER A 25 0.22 4.86 -17.30
N LYS A 26 1.04 5.85 -16.96
CA LYS A 26 0.64 7.07 -16.24
C LYS A 26 1.10 8.27 -17.08
N ARG A 27 0.31 9.33 -17.14
CA ARG A 27 0.78 10.62 -17.65
C ARG A 27 1.89 11.13 -16.72
N VAL A 28 2.92 11.73 -17.31
CA VAL A 28 4.04 12.29 -16.56
C VAL A 28 3.56 13.46 -15.69
N ASP A 29 3.62 13.27 -14.38
CA ASP A 29 3.44 14.28 -13.32
C ASP A 29 4.03 13.77 -12.00
N SER A 30 4.30 14.67 -11.06
CA SER A 30 4.81 14.31 -9.73
C SER A 30 3.74 13.76 -8.77
N LYS A 31 2.49 13.61 -9.20
CA LYS A 31 1.38 13.24 -8.29
C LYS A 31 1.26 11.74 -8.15
N VAL A 32 1.35 11.22 -6.94
CA VAL A 32 1.20 9.77 -6.71
C VAL A 32 -0.24 9.43 -6.35
N ASN A 33 -0.91 8.75 -7.28
CA ASN A 33 -2.30 8.31 -7.11
C ASN A 33 -2.36 6.86 -6.61
N GLU A 34 -3.23 6.57 -5.65
CA GLU A 34 -3.52 5.21 -5.20
C GLU A 34 -4.80 4.69 -5.85
N ILE A 35 -4.73 3.48 -6.41
CA ILE A 35 -5.89 2.75 -6.91
C ILE A 35 -6.29 1.69 -5.90
N GLY A 36 -7.58 1.60 -5.65
CA GLY A 36 -8.16 0.60 -4.77
C GLY A 36 -9.53 0.13 -5.24
N PHE A 37 -10.09 -0.78 -4.47
CA PHE A 37 -11.46 -1.26 -4.66
C PHE A 37 -12.13 -1.52 -3.32
N PHE A 38 -13.47 -1.54 -3.33
CA PHE A 38 -14.30 -1.91 -2.18
C PHE A 38 -15.54 -2.65 -2.67
N ALA A 39 -16.16 -3.41 -1.78
CA ALA A 39 -17.43 -4.10 -2.08
C ALA A 39 -18.62 -3.16 -1.89
N VAL A 40 -19.65 -3.32 -2.73
CA VAL A 40 -20.93 -2.63 -2.61
C VAL A 40 -22.07 -3.65 -2.50
N ASP A 41 -23.18 -3.21 -1.95
CA ASP A 41 -24.37 -4.02 -1.70
C ASP A 41 -25.11 -4.34 -3.01
N ASP A 42 -25.17 -3.37 -3.93
CA ASP A 42 -25.99 -3.43 -5.13
C ASP A 42 -25.44 -2.58 -6.29
N ALA A 43 -26.16 -2.60 -7.43
CA ALA A 43 -25.81 -1.88 -8.65
C ALA A 43 -25.88 -0.34 -8.53
N THR A 44 -26.41 0.19 -7.42
CA THR A 44 -26.42 1.63 -7.11
C THR A 44 -25.22 2.05 -6.27
N GLY A 45 -24.35 1.10 -5.90
CA GLY A 45 -23.10 1.36 -5.19
C GLY A 45 -23.26 1.61 -3.69
N LYS A 46 -24.38 1.19 -3.07
CA LYS A 46 -24.56 1.36 -1.62
C LYS A 46 -23.57 0.54 -0.82
N ILE A 47 -23.25 1.00 0.39
CA ILE A 47 -22.51 0.22 1.40
C ILE A 47 -23.31 0.28 2.69
N GLY A 48 -23.70 -0.87 3.24
CA GLY A 48 -24.56 -0.92 4.43
C GLY A 48 -25.86 -0.10 4.25
N GLY A 49 -26.41 -0.06 3.03
CA GLY A 49 -27.60 0.73 2.68
C GLY A 49 -27.37 2.24 2.48
N VAL A 50 -26.17 2.76 2.74
CA VAL A 50 -25.83 4.19 2.55
C VAL A 50 -25.45 4.42 1.09
N ALA A 51 -26.10 5.38 0.43
CA ALA A 51 -25.87 5.70 -0.98
C ALA A 51 -24.63 6.57 -1.22
N PRO A 52 -23.98 6.47 -2.39
CA PRO A 52 -22.93 7.40 -2.80
C PRO A 52 -23.37 8.86 -2.63
N GLY A 53 -22.50 9.69 -2.06
CA GLY A 53 -22.77 11.12 -1.78
C GLY A 53 -23.55 11.39 -0.49
N ALA A 54 -24.15 10.39 0.15
CA ALA A 54 -24.77 10.57 1.45
C ALA A 54 -23.73 10.74 2.58
N ALA A 55 -24.11 11.42 3.66
CA ALA A 55 -23.27 11.55 4.84
C ALA A 55 -22.85 10.17 5.37
N GLY A 56 -21.57 10.01 5.69
CA GLY A 56 -21.01 8.75 6.18
C GLY A 56 -20.58 7.75 5.09
N TYR A 57 -20.98 7.94 3.82
CA TYR A 57 -20.59 7.03 2.73
C TYR A 57 -19.08 6.89 2.57
N LEU A 58 -18.36 8.03 2.55
CA LEU A 58 -16.90 8.02 2.41
C LEU A 58 -16.20 7.27 3.56
N LYS A 59 -16.76 7.32 4.77
CA LYS A 59 -16.21 6.56 5.90
C LYS A 59 -16.33 5.06 5.65
N LEU A 60 -17.50 4.59 5.20
CA LEU A 60 -17.73 3.18 4.87
C LEU A 60 -16.83 2.70 3.73
N VAL A 61 -16.56 3.56 2.73
CA VAL A 61 -15.58 3.29 1.67
C VAL A 61 -14.20 3.06 2.28
N VAL A 62 -13.65 4.03 3.02
CA VAL A 62 -12.25 3.92 3.50
C VAL A 62 -12.05 2.85 4.59
N ASP A 63 -13.11 2.48 5.32
CA ASP A 63 -13.07 1.40 6.31
C ASP A 63 -13.04 0.01 5.64
N SER A 64 -13.56 -0.13 4.42
CA SER A 64 -13.65 -1.40 3.69
C SER A 64 -12.75 -1.49 2.45
N ALA A 65 -12.10 -0.37 2.10
CA ALA A 65 -11.25 -0.25 0.93
C ALA A 65 -10.00 -1.14 1.02
N LYS A 66 -9.67 -1.73 -0.11
CA LYS A 66 -8.47 -2.55 -0.32
C LYS A 66 -7.57 -1.86 -1.36
N PRO A 67 -6.33 -1.48 -1.02
CA PRO A 67 -5.41 -0.91 -1.98
C PRO A 67 -4.97 -1.96 -3.02
N ILE A 68 -4.80 -1.51 -4.26
CA ILE A 68 -4.18 -2.29 -5.33
C ILE A 68 -2.71 -1.89 -5.43
N PHE A 69 -2.45 -0.63 -5.74
CA PHE A 69 -1.12 -0.03 -5.76
C PHE A 69 -1.24 1.50 -5.85
N SER A 70 -0.12 2.18 -5.65
CA SER A 70 0.15 3.55 -6.03
C SER A 70 1.10 3.57 -7.23
N HIS A 71 1.01 4.60 -8.07
CA HIS A 71 1.86 4.73 -9.25
C HIS A 71 2.78 5.93 -9.16
N LEU A 72 4.08 5.65 -9.25
CA LEU A 72 5.10 6.65 -9.52
C LEU A 72 5.10 7.01 -11.00
N ASP A 73 5.68 8.16 -11.33
CA ASP A 73 5.95 8.55 -12.70
C ASP A 73 7.28 7.98 -13.25
N GLY A 74 7.61 8.35 -14.49
CA GLY A 74 8.90 8.05 -15.09
C GLY A 74 9.20 6.55 -15.27
N SER A 75 10.44 6.16 -15.00
CA SER A 75 10.95 4.78 -15.17
C SER A 75 10.64 3.84 -13.99
N PHE A 76 10.05 4.37 -12.92
CA PHE A 76 9.63 3.61 -11.73
C PHE A 76 8.25 2.99 -11.87
N PHE A 77 7.59 3.22 -13.00
CA PHE A 77 6.29 2.63 -13.32
C PHE A 77 6.37 1.10 -13.35
N SER A 78 5.86 0.45 -12.30
CA SER A 78 5.82 -1.01 -12.24
C SER A 78 4.74 -1.53 -13.20
N THR A 79 5.14 -2.21 -14.27
CA THR A 79 4.23 -2.93 -15.18
C THR A 79 3.85 -4.32 -14.64
N ASN A 80 4.27 -4.65 -13.41
CA ASN A 80 4.08 -5.96 -12.83
C ASN A 80 2.59 -6.23 -12.59
N LYS A 81 2.16 -7.44 -12.97
CA LYS A 81 0.82 -7.94 -12.66
C LYS A 81 0.73 -8.23 -11.17
N ARG A 82 -0.16 -7.52 -10.47
CA ARG A 82 -0.56 -7.83 -9.10
C ARG A 82 -1.85 -8.62 -9.12
N GLU A 83 -1.83 -9.82 -8.55
CA GLU A 83 -3.04 -10.60 -8.35
C GLU A 83 -3.63 -10.29 -6.96
N ILE A 84 -4.94 -10.13 -6.89
CA ILE A 84 -5.69 -9.82 -5.67
C ILE A 84 -6.86 -10.80 -5.52
N SER A 85 -7.15 -11.19 -4.29
CA SER A 85 -8.29 -12.06 -3.98
C SER A 85 -9.58 -11.27 -3.89
N LEU A 86 -10.65 -11.82 -4.46
CA LEU A 86 -12.01 -11.32 -4.35
C LEU A 86 -12.91 -12.41 -3.76
N ASP A 87 -13.95 -12.00 -3.05
CA ASP A 87 -15.00 -12.91 -2.62
C ASP A 87 -15.94 -13.19 -3.81
N PRO A 88 -16.39 -14.44 -4.00
CA PRO A 88 -17.35 -14.79 -5.04
C PRO A 88 -18.73 -14.19 -4.74
N ASN A 89 -19.53 -13.96 -5.78
CA ASN A 89 -20.90 -13.43 -5.69
C ASN A 89 -20.99 -12.07 -4.97
N LYS A 90 -20.03 -11.19 -5.21
CA LYS A 90 -19.97 -9.81 -4.71
C LYS A 90 -19.89 -8.81 -5.86
N ILE A 91 -20.19 -7.56 -5.53
CA ILE A 91 -20.08 -6.44 -6.46
C ILE A 91 -18.96 -5.55 -5.95
N TYR A 92 -18.00 -5.23 -6.82
CA TYR A 92 -16.86 -4.39 -6.49
C TYR A 92 -16.82 -3.12 -7.33
N GLN A 93 -16.41 -2.04 -6.68
CA GLN A 93 -16.22 -0.74 -7.29
C GLN A 93 -14.76 -0.32 -7.16
N PHE A 94 -14.15 0.12 -8.27
CA PHE A 94 -12.83 0.74 -8.27
C PHE A 94 -12.91 2.21 -7.88
N PHE A 95 -11.84 2.71 -7.28
CA PHE A 95 -11.65 4.13 -7.02
C PHE A 95 -10.19 4.53 -7.18
N GLN A 96 -9.96 5.84 -7.28
CA GLN A 96 -8.65 6.45 -7.25
C GLN A 96 -8.60 7.52 -6.17
N VAL A 97 -7.61 7.46 -5.28
CA VAL A 97 -7.21 8.60 -4.45
C VAL A 97 -6.20 9.42 -5.25
N GLN A 98 -6.52 10.68 -5.48
CA GLN A 98 -5.64 11.61 -6.19
C GLN A 98 -4.60 12.18 -5.23
N ASP A 99 -3.32 12.10 -5.61
CA ASP A 99 -2.19 12.66 -4.86
C ASP A 99 -2.23 12.33 -3.36
N GLY A 100 -2.45 11.05 -3.05
CA GLY A 100 -2.69 10.57 -1.70
C GLY A 100 -3.01 9.09 -1.62
N SER A 101 -3.25 8.61 -0.40
CA SER A 101 -3.60 7.23 -0.07
C SER A 101 -4.93 7.13 0.69
N ILE A 102 -5.45 5.90 0.84
CA ILE A 102 -6.58 5.57 1.72
C ILE A 102 -6.28 6.01 3.15
N ALA A 103 -5.03 5.90 3.61
CA ALA A 103 -4.63 6.34 4.94
C ALA A 103 -4.77 7.88 5.10
N ASP A 104 -4.40 8.65 4.07
CA ASP A 104 -4.62 10.10 4.04
C ASP A 104 -6.12 10.43 4.12
N LEU A 105 -6.98 9.68 3.41
CA LEU A 105 -8.43 9.86 3.49
C LEU A 105 -8.99 9.55 4.88
N GLN A 106 -8.53 8.46 5.50
CA GLN A 106 -8.92 8.09 6.86
C GLN A 106 -8.55 9.19 7.86
N GLN A 107 -7.36 9.77 7.75
CA GLN A 107 -6.92 10.87 8.60
C GLN A 107 -7.77 12.13 8.40
N GLN A 108 -8.06 12.50 7.15
CA GLN A 108 -8.93 13.63 6.84
C GLN A 108 -10.30 13.44 7.49
N ILE A 109 -10.92 12.27 7.33
CA ILE A 109 -12.24 11.95 7.93
C ILE A 109 -12.16 11.98 9.46
N ALA A 110 -11.13 11.39 10.06
CA ALA A 110 -10.93 11.39 11.52
C ALA A 110 -10.75 12.81 12.09
N SER A 111 -10.19 13.73 11.31
CA SER A 111 -10.07 15.15 11.66
C SER A 111 -11.32 16.00 11.36
N GLY A 112 -12.43 15.36 10.95
CA GLY A 112 -13.70 16.04 10.64
C GLY A 112 -13.74 16.71 9.26
N LYS A 113 -12.76 16.45 8.38
CA LYS A 113 -12.76 16.95 7.00
C LYS A 113 -13.49 15.99 6.07
N THR A 114 -14.08 16.53 5.00
CA THR A 114 -14.62 15.72 3.90
C THR A 114 -13.58 15.63 2.79
N PRO A 115 -13.03 14.43 2.50
CA PRO A 115 -12.08 14.29 1.41
C PRO A 115 -12.71 14.61 0.06
N THR A 116 -11.99 15.36 -0.78
CA THR A 116 -12.44 15.75 -2.12
C THR A 116 -11.58 15.15 -3.23
N ASN A 117 -10.50 14.47 -2.89
CA ASN A 117 -9.51 13.91 -3.80
C ASN A 117 -9.75 12.42 -4.06
N ILE A 118 -11.00 11.96 -4.09
CA ILE A 118 -11.37 10.57 -4.41
C ILE A 118 -12.29 10.54 -5.63
N LEU A 119 -11.95 9.68 -6.59
CA LEU A 119 -12.72 9.44 -7.81
C LEU A 119 -13.30 8.02 -7.78
N PHE A 120 -14.58 7.87 -8.09
CA PHE A 120 -15.26 6.59 -8.13
C PHE A 120 -15.49 6.11 -9.57
N ALA A 121 -15.42 4.80 -9.79
CA ALA A 121 -15.69 4.21 -11.10
C ALA A 121 -17.17 4.23 -11.47
N LEU A 122 -18.07 4.09 -10.50
CA LEU A 122 -19.51 4.13 -10.72
C LEU A 122 -19.92 5.49 -11.34
N PRO A 123 -20.68 5.48 -12.46
CA PRO A 123 -21.18 6.72 -13.05
C PRO A 123 -22.08 7.51 -12.10
N ASP A 124 -21.98 8.84 -12.16
CA ASP A 124 -22.87 9.74 -11.46
C ASP A 124 -24.31 9.71 -12.05
N ALA A 125 -25.22 10.50 -11.46
CA ALA A 125 -26.61 10.59 -11.91
C ALA A 125 -26.76 11.10 -13.36
N SER A 126 -25.73 11.73 -13.93
CA SER A 126 -25.68 12.15 -15.34
C SER A 126 -25.07 11.10 -16.26
N GLY A 127 -24.70 9.93 -15.73
CA GLY A 127 -24.05 8.84 -16.45
C GLY A 127 -22.57 9.08 -16.72
N LYS A 128 -21.95 10.08 -16.09
CA LYS A 128 -20.53 10.38 -16.27
C LYS A 128 -19.68 9.68 -15.23
N SER A 129 -18.54 9.16 -15.66
CA SER A 129 -17.53 8.57 -14.77
C SER A 129 -16.14 9.06 -15.17
N PRO A 130 -15.24 9.32 -14.20
CA PRO A 130 -13.83 9.51 -14.49
C PRO A 130 -13.15 8.21 -14.97
N PHE A 131 -13.82 7.06 -14.85
CA PHE A 131 -13.33 5.76 -15.32
C PHE A 131 -14.00 5.39 -16.64
N LYS A 132 -13.18 5.04 -17.63
CA LYS A 132 -13.61 4.39 -18.87
C LYS A 132 -13.13 2.95 -18.83
N ILE A 133 -14.08 2.01 -18.86
CA ILE A 133 -13.79 0.58 -18.82
C ILE A 133 -14.25 -0.03 -20.14
N SER A 134 -13.32 -0.62 -20.88
CA SER A 134 -13.57 -1.33 -22.13
C SER A 134 -13.13 -2.78 -22.02
N THR A 135 -13.75 -3.67 -22.77
CA THR A 135 -13.31 -5.07 -22.86
C THR A 135 -11.96 -5.15 -23.56
N ASN A 136 -11.04 -5.93 -23.01
CA ASN A 136 -9.76 -6.24 -23.61
C ASN A 136 -9.80 -7.67 -24.19
N SER A 137 -9.74 -7.77 -25.51
CA SER A 137 -9.71 -9.06 -26.22
C SER A 137 -8.43 -9.86 -25.96
N THR A 138 -7.38 -9.21 -25.47
CA THR A 138 -6.17 -9.86 -24.99
C THR A 138 -6.38 -10.23 -23.52
N ASN A 139 -6.38 -11.52 -23.20
CA ASN A 139 -6.53 -12.09 -21.84
C ASN A 139 -7.93 -12.08 -21.22
N ASP A 140 -9.01 -12.01 -22.01
CA ASP A 140 -10.39 -12.10 -21.50
C ASP A 140 -10.68 -11.10 -20.35
N GLY A 141 -10.15 -9.88 -20.47
CA GLY A 141 -10.12 -8.89 -19.39
C GLY A 141 -10.74 -7.55 -19.76
N TYR A 142 -10.32 -6.50 -19.05
CA TYR A 142 -10.75 -5.12 -19.20
C TYR A 142 -9.54 -4.20 -19.29
N GLN A 143 -9.67 -3.14 -20.08
CA GLN A 143 -8.79 -1.97 -19.99
C GLN A 143 -9.55 -0.89 -19.23
N ILE A 144 -8.89 -0.33 -18.21
CA ILE A 144 -9.41 0.77 -17.40
C ILE A 144 -8.56 1.99 -17.68
N SER A 145 -9.20 3.09 -18.05
CA SER A 145 -8.59 4.41 -18.15
C SER A 145 -9.23 5.34 -17.13
N VAL A 146 -8.43 6.02 -16.32
CA VAL A 146 -8.87 6.95 -15.29
C VAL A 146 -8.52 8.37 -15.70
N ASN A 147 -9.45 9.30 -15.44
CA ASN A 147 -9.33 10.74 -15.68
C ASN A 147 -8.77 11.07 -17.08
N ASN A 148 -9.46 10.63 -18.13
CA ASN A 148 -9.05 10.86 -19.52
C ASN A 148 -7.66 10.30 -19.89
N GLY A 149 -7.23 9.20 -19.28
CA GLY A 149 -5.99 8.51 -19.64
C GLY A 149 -4.78 8.95 -18.84
N ASP A 150 -4.97 9.74 -17.78
CA ASP A 150 -3.90 10.06 -16.83
C ASP A 150 -3.33 8.78 -16.18
N LEU A 151 -4.18 7.76 -16.00
CA LEU A 151 -3.75 6.42 -15.63
C LEU A 151 -4.48 5.39 -16.49
N SER A 152 -3.76 4.37 -16.95
CA SER A 152 -4.33 3.23 -17.68
C SER A 152 -3.84 1.92 -17.09
N LEU A 153 -4.75 0.96 -16.93
CA LEU A 153 -4.53 -0.36 -16.33
C LEU A 153 -5.15 -1.44 -17.22
N ASN A 154 -4.61 -2.67 -17.20
CA ASN A 154 -5.41 -3.83 -17.57
C ASN A 154 -5.79 -4.63 -16.33
N VAL A 155 -6.99 -5.19 -16.39
CA VAL A 155 -7.57 -6.04 -15.36
C VAL A 155 -7.97 -7.35 -16.03
N SER A 156 -7.55 -8.47 -15.46
CA SER A 156 -7.89 -9.82 -15.92
C SER A 156 -8.64 -10.54 -14.81
N GLU A 157 -9.64 -11.33 -15.17
CA GLU A 157 -10.35 -12.18 -14.21
C GLU A 157 -9.47 -13.39 -13.87
N LEU A 158 -9.38 -13.72 -12.58
CA LEU A 158 -8.83 -14.99 -12.13
C LEU A 158 -10.02 -15.90 -11.82
N GLY A 159 -10.22 -16.92 -12.67
CA GLY A 159 -11.27 -17.93 -12.52
C GLY A 159 -10.98 -18.90 -11.38
N VAL A 160 -11.18 -20.20 -11.60
CA VAL A 160 -10.98 -21.25 -10.57
C VAL A 160 -9.55 -21.32 -9.99
N ALA A 161 -8.58 -20.68 -10.64
CA ALA A 161 -7.21 -20.60 -10.13
C ALA A 161 -7.13 -19.61 -8.96
N LYS A 162 -6.55 -20.05 -7.84
CA LYS A 162 -6.26 -19.15 -6.73
C LYS A 162 -5.26 -18.07 -7.18
N PRO A 163 -5.45 -16.80 -6.76
CA PRO A 163 -4.49 -15.75 -7.00
C PRO A 163 -3.07 -16.16 -6.55
N ASN A 164 -2.09 -15.95 -7.42
CA ASN A 164 -0.69 -16.14 -7.12
C ASN A 164 -0.17 -14.93 -6.32
N ILE A 165 -0.27 -15.03 -5.00
CA ILE A 165 0.21 -14.01 -4.07
C ILE A 165 1.65 -14.35 -3.66
N PRO A 166 2.64 -13.48 -3.94
CA PRO A 166 4.02 -13.69 -3.49
C PRO A 166 4.13 -13.85 -1.98
N ILE A 167 5.14 -14.60 -1.53
CA ILE A 167 5.43 -14.78 -0.10
C ILE A 167 5.62 -13.41 0.55
N GLY A 168 4.92 -13.16 1.66
CA GLY A 168 4.93 -11.88 2.38
C GLY A 168 3.84 -10.89 1.97
N ALA A 169 3.21 -11.05 0.81
CA ALA A 169 2.29 -10.04 0.28
C ALA A 169 0.81 -10.22 0.67
N LYS A 170 0.46 -11.29 1.40
CA LYS A 170 -0.95 -11.65 1.69
C LYS A 170 -1.75 -10.56 2.40
N SER A 171 -1.08 -9.71 3.18
CA SER A 171 -1.72 -8.64 3.96
C SER A 171 -1.72 -7.28 3.25
N GLN A 172 -1.08 -7.15 2.08
CA GLN A 172 -0.90 -5.86 1.39
C GLN A 172 -2.17 -5.29 0.73
N SER A 173 -3.29 -6.01 0.81
CA SER A 173 -4.62 -5.47 0.47
C SER A 173 -5.44 -5.07 1.70
N LEU A 174 -4.88 -5.16 2.91
CA LEU A 174 -5.52 -4.74 4.15
C LEU A 174 -5.17 -3.28 4.48
N THR A 175 -6.01 -2.65 5.30
CA THR A 175 -5.67 -1.36 5.94
C THR A 175 -4.38 -1.52 6.74
N GLN A 176 -3.44 -0.57 6.60
CA GLN A 176 -2.09 -0.65 7.18
C GLN A 176 -1.26 -1.87 6.74
N GLY A 177 -1.68 -2.57 5.68
CA GLY A 177 -1.12 -3.83 5.22
C GLY A 177 0.21 -3.77 4.47
N ARG A 178 0.87 -2.61 4.38
CA ARG A 178 2.19 -2.44 3.71
C ARG A 178 3.31 -3.02 4.57
N ILE A 179 3.23 -4.32 4.79
CA ILE A 179 4.07 -5.17 5.64
C ILE A 179 4.44 -6.43 4.87
N ILE A 180 5.43 -7.16 5.38
CA ILE A 180 5.83 -8.48 4.92
C ILE A 180 5.28 -9.50 5.91
N ASP A 181 4.17 -10.12 5.55
CA ASP A 181 3.44 -11.04 6.42
C ASP A 181 3.82 -12.49 6.13
N LEU A 182 4.63 -13.06 7.02
CA LEU A 182 5.11 -14.44 6.98
C LEU A 182 4.48 -15.28 8.09
N SER A 183 3.35 -14.84 8.65
CA SER A 183 2.69 -15.48 9.80
C SER A 183 2.04 -16.84 9.49
N ASP A 184 1.97 -17.24 8.21
CA ASP A 184 1.38 -18.54 7.86
C ASP A 184 2.12 -19.70 8.53
N ALA A 185 1.37 -20.68 9.03
CA ALA A 185 1.91 -21.85 9.71
C ALA A 185 2.93 -22.62 8.84
N VAL A 186 2.81 -22.55 7.52
CA VAL A 186 3.77 -23.17 6.58
C VAL A 186 5.17 -22.57 6.68
N PHE A 187 5.32 -21.34 7.19
CA PHE A 187 6.61 -20.66 7.37
C PHE A 187 7.10 -20.69 8.82
N ALA A 188 6.26 -21.06 9.79
CA ALA A 188 6.59 -20.98 11.21
C ALA A 188 7.90 -21.71 11.55
N GLY A 189 8.85 -20.98 12.15
CA GLY A 189 10.15 -21.52 12.58
C GLY A 189 11.14 -21.82 11.44
N LYS A 190 10.77 -21.57 10.18
CA LYS A 190 11.66 -21.79 9.03
C LYS A 190 12.59 -20.58 8.81
N ALA A 191 13.80 -20.85 8.36
CA ALA A 191 14.65 -19.83 7.77
C ALA A 191 14.24 -19.64 6.30
N LEU A 192 13.95 -18.40 5.93
CA LEU A 192 13.65 -17.96 4.56
C LEU A 192 14.80 -17.10 4.05
N LYS A 193 14.86 -16.90 2.73
CA LYS A 193 15.76 -15.94 2.09
C LYS A 193 15.00 -14.70 1.64
N ALA A 194 15.63 -13.54 1.81
CA ALA A 194 15.13 -12.26 1.38
C ALA A 194 16.18 -11.55 0.52
N ASP A 195 15.78 -11.19 -0.70
CA ASP A 195 16.53 -10.30 -1.57
C ASP A 195 15.92 -8.90 -1.49
N ILE A 196 16.68 -7.93 -0.99
CA ILE A 196 16.28 -6.54 -0.85
C ILE A 196 16.98 -5.73 -1.94
N VAL A 197 16.20 -5.16 -2.84
CA VAL A 197 16.69 -4.30 -3.92
C VAL A 197 16.20 -2.88 -3.68
N THR A 198 17.10 -1.92 -3.78
CA THR A 198 16.80 -0.51 -3.56
C THR A 198 17.17 0.33 -4.77
N LYS A 199 16.36 1.34 -5.05
CA LYS A 199 16.63 2.44 -5.98
C LYS A 199 16.27 3.74 -5.27
N SER A 200 16.89 4.84 -5.65
CA SER A 200 16.75 6.10 -4.93
C SER A 200 17.15 7.27 -5.81
N ASP A 201 16.29 8.28 -5.87
CA ASP A 201 16.59 9.59 -6.45
C ASP A 201 16.83 10.67 -5.36
N ALA A 202 16.73 10.27 -4.08
CA ALA A 202 16.98 11.13 -2.92
C ALA A 202 18.40 11.68 -2.85
N LEU A 203 18.51 12.92 -2.37
CA LEU A 203 19.77 13.50 -1.91
C LEU A 203 20.23 12.90 -0.58
N TYR A 204 19.30 12.61 0.33
CA TYR A 204 19.63 12.10 1.67
C TYR A 204 20.21 10.70 1.62
N ASN A 205 21.16 10.41 2.52
CA ASN A 205 21.73 9.06 2.68
C ASN A 205 20.88 8.23 3.64
N ASN A 206 19.86 7.58 3.08
CA ASN A 206 18.85 6.87 3.87
C ASN A 206 19.22 5.41 4.16
N SER A 207 18.75 4.94 5.32
CA SER A 207 18.82 3.53 5.73
C SER A 207 17.42 2.93 5.82
N ILE A 208 17.17 1.84 5.10
CA ILE A 208 15.90 1.13 5.08
C ILE A 208 16.03 -0.11 5.95
N GLY A 209 15.00 -0.41 6.73
CA GLY A 209 14.97 -1.54 7.65
C GLY A 209 13.61 -2.22 7.71
N PHE A 210 13.61 -3.45 8.19
CA PHE A 210 12.40 -4.20 8.52
C PHE A 210 12.50 -4.74 9.94
N TYR A 211 11.49 -4.47 10.76
CA TYR A 211 11.42 -4.89 12.17
C TYR A 211 10.19 -5.76 12.40
N ALA A 212 10.27 -6.66 13.37
CA ALA A 212 9.18 -7.58 13.68
C ALA A 212 8.04 -6.88 14.43
N ILE A 213 6.81 -7.23 14.08
CA ILE A 213 5.57 -6.80 14.74
C ILE A 213 4.67 -8.01 15.01
N GLU A 214 3.80 -7.88 15.99
CA GLU A 214 2.87 -8.92 16.45
C GLU A 214 1.59 -8.99 15.61
N ASP A 215 1.16 -7.86 15.04
CA ASP A 215 -0.08 -7.73 14.28
C ASP A 215 0.03 -6.68 13.18
N ALA A 216 -0.98 -6.64 12.28
CA ALA A 216 -1.00 -5.70 11.16
C ALA A 216 -1.04 -4.21 11.59
N ASN A 217 -1.44 -3.91 12.82
CA ASN A 217 -1.50 -2.55 13.36
C ASN A 217 -0.14 -2.06 13.89
N GLY A 218 0.92 -2.86 13.76
CA GLY A 218 2.28 -2.46 14.11
C GLY A 218 2.67 -2.71 15.54
N THR A 219 1.89 -3.48 16.33
CA THR A 219 2.24 -3.72 17.74
C THR A 219 3.61 -4.37 17.86
N ILE A 220 4.50 -3.81 18.69
CA ILE A 220 5.80 -4.39 19.04
C ILE A 220 5.71 -4.94 20.46
N LYS A 221 6.17 -6.18 20.66
CA LYS A 221 6.31 -6.78 21.99
C LYS A 221 7.76 -7.14 22.26
N THR A 222 8.32 -6.60 23.33
CA THR A 222 9.68 -6.88 23.79
C THR A 222 9.66 -7.28 25.26
N ALA A 223 10.83 -7.57 25.82
CA ALA A 223 10.97 -7.79 27.27
C ALA A 223 10.66 -6.52 28.10
N THR A 224 10.73 -5.33 27.49
CA THR A 224 10.53 -4.04 28.17
C THR A 224 9.10 -3.53 28.09
N GLY A 225 8.25 -4.10 27.23
CA GLY A 225 6.84 -3.73 27.16
C GLY A 225 6.15 -4.12 25.86
N THR A 226 4.96 -3.56 25.68
CA THR A 226 4.18 -3.63 24.44
C THR A 226 3.93 -2.20 23.97
N PHE A 227 4.27 -1.92 22.72
CA PHE A 227 4.27 -0.57 22.14
C PHE A 227 3.45 -0.58 20.86
N LYS A 228 2.53 0.36 20.74
CA LYS A 228 1.76 0.62 19.52
C LYS A 228 2.29 1.87 18.81
N PRO A 229 2.09 2.01 17.50
CA PRO A 229 2.48 3.22 16.79
C PRO A 229 1.91 4.47 17.47
N GLY A 230 2.80 5.38 17.86
CA GLY A 230 2.47 6.62 18.57
C GLY A 230 2.72 6.57 20.08
N ASP A 231 2.93 5.40 20.66
CA ASP A 231 3.37 5.28 22.05
C ASP A 231 4.80 5.82 22.23
N ALA A 232 5.10 6.32 23.43
CA ALA A 232 6.47 6.65 23.80
C ALA A 232 7.37 5.41 23.63
N ASN A 233 8.58 5.63 23.13
CA ASN A 233 9.57 4.59 22.81
C ASN A 233 9.22 3.63 21.67
N TYR A 234 8.06 3.75 21.00
CA TYR A 234 7.76 2.90 19.85
C TYR A 234 8.87 2.94 18.79
N ALA A 235 9.31 4.14 18.41
CA ALA A 235 10.31 4.32 17.36
C ALA A 235 11.67 3.72 17.74
N ILE A 236 12.19 4.00 18.94
CA ILE A 236 13.48 3.42 19.37
C ILE A 236 13.41 1.89 19.49
N GLU A 237 12.30 1.32 19.98
CA GLU A 237 12.14 -0.13 20.07
C GLU A 237 12.04 -0.77 18.68
N ALA A 238 11.35 -0.15 17.73
CA ALA A 238 11.34 -0.59 16.34
C ALA A 238 12.75 -0.60 15.73
N ILE A 239 13.46 0.53 15.84
CA ILE A 239 14.80 0.69 15.26
C ILE A 239 15.82 -0.28 15.87
N LYS A 240 15.78 -0.53 17.18
CA LYS A 240 16.66 -1.51 17.84
C LYS A 240 16.39 -2.96 17.43
N ASN A 241 15.18 -3.27 16.97
CA ASN A 241 14.75 -4.61 16.57
C ASN A 241 14.68 -4.80 15.04
N VAL A 242 15.35 -3.93 14.27
CA VAL A 242 15.51 -4.13 12.82
C VAL A 242 16.32 -5.42 12.58
N VAL A 243 15.76 -6.32 11.78
CA VAL A 243 16.36 -7.63 11.46
C VAL A 243 16.90 -7.74 10.04
N LEU A 244 16.46 -6.85 9.15
CA LEU A 244 16.91 -6.72 7.79
C LEU A 244 17.14 -5.25 7.48
N SER A 245 18.20 -4.94 6.76
CA SER A 245 18.49 -3.56 6.38
C SER A 245 19.23 -3.45 5.05
N ALA A 246 19.03 -2.32 4.38
CA ALA A 246 19.76 -1.91 3.19
C ALA A 246 19.98 -0.39 3.21
N GLY A 247 21.00 0.11 2.52
CA GLY A 247 21.13 1.54 2.24
C GLY A 247 20.36 1.93 0.98
N LYS A 248 20.14 3.23 0.75
CA LYS A 248 19.37 3.72 -0.41
C LYS A 248 19.82 3.18 -1.78
N THR A 249 21.11 2.90 -1.95
CA THR A 249 21.71 2.31 -3.17
C THR A 249 22.56 1.06 -2.88
N ASP A 250 22.34 0.41 -1.73
CA ASP A 250 23.10 -0.75 -1.26
C ASP A 250 22.18 -1.96 -1.08
N SER A 251 21.78 -2.54 -2.21
CA SER A 251 20.92 -3.73 -2.26
C SER A 251 21.59 -4.94 -1.58
N LYS A 252 20.80 -5.71 -0.82
CA LYS A 252 21.27 -6.88 -0.06
C LYS A 252 20.53 -8.13 -0.49
N LEU A 253 21.26 -9.12 -1.02
CA LEU A 253 20.69 -10.38 -1.49
C LEU A 253 20.94 -11.52 -0.49
N GLY A 254 20.11 -12.55 -0.52
CA GLY A 254 20.27 -13.79 0.23
C GLY A 254 20.22 -13.63 1.76
N GLN A 255 19.65 -12.54 2.24
CA GLN A 255 19.53 -12.25 3.67
C GLN A 255 18.61 -13.28 4.33
N THR A 256 18.92 -13.66 5.56
CA THR A 256 18.10 -14.65 6.28
C THR A 256 16.97 -13.94 7.01
N LEU A 257 15.75 -14.44 6.83
CA LEU A 257 14.55 -13.94 7.50
C LEU A 257 13.82 -15.10 8.19
N THR A 258 13.27 -14.88 9.38
CA THR A 258 12.56 -15.92 10.13
C THR A 258 11.09 -15.95 9.72
N GLY A 259 10.60 -17.09 9.27
CA GLY A 259 9.17 -17.29 8.99
C GLY A 259 8.33 -17.42 10.27
N GLY A 260 7.02 -17.25 10.15
CA GLY A 260 6.08 -17.21 11.27
C GLY A 260 5.96 -15.84 11.93
N LYS A 261 6.48 -14.78 11.31
CA LYS A 261 6.46 -13.40 11.84
C LYS A 261 5.89 -12.42 10.82
N ILE A 262 5.55 -11.23 11.29
CA ILE A 262 5.18 -10.10 10.44
C ILE A 262 6.28 -9.05 10.55
N TYR A 263 6.66 -8.43 9.44
CA TYR A 263 7.70 -7.41 9.40
C TYR A 263 7.20 -6.11 8.78
N ALA A 264 7.34 -4.99 9.47
CA ALA A 264 7.03 -3.67 8.94
C ALA A 264 8.29 -2.95 8.45
N PRO A 265 8.20 -2.17 7.35
CA PRO A 265 9.30 -1.34 6.90
C PRO A 265 9.43 -0.06 7.75
N VAL A 266 10.67 0.44 7.81
CA VAL A 266 11.04 1.75 8.36
C VAL A 266 12.18 2.33 7.53
N VAL A 267 12.20 3.64 7.37
CA VAL A 267 13.35 4.38 6.84
C VAL A 267 13.90 5.31 7.93
N VAL A 268 15.21 5.37 8.07
CA VAL A 268 15.91 6.46 8.75
C VAL A 268 16.44 7.41 7.69
N ALA A 269 15.96 8.64 7.71
CA ALA A 269 16.34 9.68 6.78
C ALA A 269 17.70 10.29 7.17
N GLN A 270 18.57 10.52 6.17
CA GLN A 270 19.88 11.17 6.33
C GLN A 270 20.75 10.58 7.46
N GLY A 271 20.80 9.26 7.58
CA GLY A 271 21.61 8.61 8.60
C GLY A 271 21.41 7.11 8.73
N THR A 272 22.10 6.56 9.72
CA THR A 272 22.02 5.14 10.10
C THR A 272 21.03 4.92 11.25
N PHE A 273 20.66 3.67 11.50
CA PHE A 273 19.89 3.31 12.70
C PHE A 273 20.58 3.72 14.01
N ALA A 274 21.92 3.65 14.06
CA ALA A 274 22.69 4.09 15.22
C ALA A 274 22.65 5.62 15.39
N ASP A 275 22.68 6.37 14.28
CA ASP A 275 22.49 7.82 14.33
C ASP A 275 21.12 8.18 14.89
N PHE A 276 20.06 7.51 14.44
CA PHE A 276 18.71 7.75 14.97
C PHE A 276 18.63 7.50 16.49
N VAL A 277 19.15 6.36 16.96
CA VAL A 277 19.15 6.01 18.39
C VAL A 277 19.88 7.05 19.25
N SER A 278 20.95 7.66 18.71
CA SER A 278 21.75 8.64 19.45
C SER A 278 21.20 10.07 19.37
N LYS A 279 20.63 10.47 18.23
CA LYS A 279 20.27 11.87 17.95
C LYS A 279 18.78 12.18 18.09
N ASN A 280 17.90 11.22 17.80
CA ASN A 280 16.45 11.44 17.86
C ASN A 280 15.67 10.16 18.27
N PRO A 281 16.00 9.52 19.40
CA PRO A 281 15.39 8.24 19.79
C PRO A 281 13.86 8.29 19.96
N ASN A 282 13.29 9.46 20.27
CA ASN A 282 11.86 9.62 20.50
C ASN A 282 11.07 9.92 19.22
N ASN A 283 11.75 10.13 18.08
CA ASN A 283 11.15 10.53 16.81
C ASN A 283 10.14 11.69 16.93
N ASN A 284 10.49 12.75 17.65
CA ASN A 284 9.58 13.86 17.93
C ASN A 284 10.13 15.23 17.53
N SER A 285 11.33 15.28 16.96
CA SER A 285 11.88 16.52 16.39
C SER A 285 11.01 17.02 15.24
N THR A 286 10.70 18.32 15.28
CA THR A 286 10.03 19.04 14.18
C THR A 286 11.01 19.81 13.29
N ASP A 287 12.32 19.77 13.58
CA ASP A 287 13.35 20.35 12.71
C ASP A 287 13.48 19.49 11.46
N PRO A 288 13.21 20.01 10.24
CA PRO A 288 13.30 19.24 9.00
C PRO A 288 14.68 18.66 8.71
N ASN A 289 15.75 19.20 9.32
CA ASN A 289 17.13 18.73 9.12
C ASN A 289 17.58 17.71 10.19
N ALA A 290 16.72 17.40 11.16
CA ALA A 290 17.00 16.35 12.12
C ALA A 290 16.97 14.98 11.43
N ILE A 291 17.58 13.98 12.08
CA ILE A 291 17.40 12.60 11.65
C ILE A 291 16.02 12.15 12.10
N HIS A 292 15.19 11.75 11.16
CA HIS A 292 13.86 11.19 11.42
C HIS A 292 13.82 9.72 11.04
N ALA A 293 12.92 9.00 11.68
CA ALA A 293 12.48 7.70 11.20
C ALA A 293 11.05 7.83 10.67
N TYR A 294 10.80 7.35 9.45
CA TYR A 294 9.45 7.24 8.90
C TYR A 294 9.04 5.78 8.80
N PHE A 295 7.83 5.54 9.27
CA PHE A 295 7.20 4.24 9.40
C PHE A 295 5.99 4.16 8.46
N ASN A 296 5.63 2.94 8.09
CA ASN A 296 4.35 2.65 7.45
C ASN A 296 3.13 3.11 8.30
N TYR A 297 3.32 3.30 9.61
CA TYR A 297 2.28 3.67 10.55
C TYR A 297 2.34 5.18 10.88
N LEU A 298 1.33 5.93 10.41
CA LEU A 298 1.25 7.39 10.61
C LEU A 298 1.40 7.81 12.08
N GLY A 299 0.87 7.02 13.01
CA GLY A 299 0.99 7.28 14.46
C GLY A 299 2.44 7.37 14.95
N ALA A 300 3.36 6.61 14.33
CA ALA A 300 4.78 6.58 14.67
C ALA A 300 5.60 7.68 13.97
N ASN A 301 5.03 8.36 12.97
CA ASN A 301 5.71 9.44 12.23
C ASN A 301 5.65 10.75 13.02
N PRO A 302 6.72 11.57 12.98
CA PRO A 302 6.81 12.80 13.77
C PRO A 302 5.81 13.87 13.28
N ASP A 303 5.53 13.90 11.98
CA ASP A 303 4.61 14.82 11.30
C ASP A 303 3.20 14.26 11.09
N LYS A 304 2.97 12.99 11.47
CA LYS A 304 1.70 12.26 11.29
C LYS A 304 1.28 12.10 9.82
N LEU A 305 2.22 12.17 8.88
CA LEU A 305 1.94 11.97 7.45
C LEU A 305 2.25 10.53 7.02
N ASP A 306 1.68 10.12 5.87
CA ASP A 306 1.93 8.81 5.27
C ASP A 306 3.12 8.87 4.30
N HIS A 307 4.27 8.37 4.73
CA HIS A 307 5.52 8.36 3.96
C HIS A 307 5.66 7.16 3.04
N PHE A 308 4.76 6.17 3.09
CA PHE A 308 4.90 4.93 2.34
C PHE A 308 3.79 4.80 1.28
N ARG A 309 4.15 4.21 0.14
CA ARG A 309 3.23 3.85 -0.94
C ARG A 309 3.43 2.39 -1.32
N LEU A 310 2.34 1.67 -1.55
CA LEU A 310 2.41 0.29 -2.05
C LEU A 310 2.52 0.34 -3.58
N LEU A 311 3.68 0.09 -4.16
CA LEU A 311 3.84 0.14 -5.62
C LEU A 311 3.47 -1.18 -6.32
N GLY A 312 3.32 -2.24 -5.53
CA GLY A 312 3.02 -3.60 -5.95
C GLY A 312 3.33 -4.56 -4.82
N ASN A 313 3.16 -5.87 -5.06
CA ASN A 313 3.46 -6.87 -4.04
C ASN A 313 4.92 -6.74 -3.58
N ASN A 314 5.14 -6.53 -2.28
CA ASN A 314 6.46 -6.35 -1.65
C ASN A 314 7.31 -5.22 -2.27
N ASN A 315 6.68 -4.21 -2.86
CA ASN A 315 7.34 -3.05 -3.45
C ASN A 315 6.79 -1.78 -2.80
N PHE A 316 7.68 -0.96 -2.24
CA PHE A 316 7.31 0.25 -1.52
C PHE A 316 8.06 1.47 -2.07
N GLY A 317 7.32 2.57 -2.27
CA GLY A 317 7.86 3.90 -2.51
C GLY A 317 7.81 4.70 -1.22
N ILE A 318 8.79 5.57 -1.00
CA ILE A 318 9.05 6.22 0.28
C ILE A 318 9.43 7.67 0.04
N GLU A 319 8.92 8.58 0.88
CA GLU A 319 9.37 9.97 1.05
C GLU A 319 10.29 10.09 2.27
N ASP A 320 11.41 10.80 2.14
CA ASP A 320 12.42 10.91 3.20
C ASP A 320 12.46 12.27 3.94
N LEU A 321 11.65 13.24 3.49
CA LEU A 321 11.62 14.58 4.07
C LEU A 321 10.44 14.79 5.01
N TYR A 322 10.70 15.50 6.12
CA TYR A 322 9.66 15.92 7.07
C TYR A 322 8.61 16.78 6.37
N GLY A 323 7.33 16.49 6.58
CA GLY A 323 6.26 17.17 5.85
C GLY A 323 5.96 16.56 4.48
N SER A 324 6.51 15.37 4.18
CA SER A 324 6.35 14.62 2.94
C SER A 324 6.92 15.27 1.68
N GLY A 325 7.94 16.12 1.79
CA GLY A 325 8.77 16.51 0.63
C GLY A 325 7.99 17.02 -0.59
N ASP A 326 8.38 16.53 -1.76
CA ASP A 326 7.73 16.81 -3.05
C ASP A 326 6.68 15.77 -3.46
N ARG A 327 6.51 14.70 -2.66
CA ARG A 327 5.42 13.71 -2.73
C ARG A 327 5.44 12.86 -4.00
N ASP A 328 6.62 12.65 -4.58
CA ASP A 328 6.81 11.75 -5.72
C ASP A 328 7.16 10.30 -5.31
N PHE A 329 7.46 10.07 -4.03
CA PHE A 329 7.77 8.82 -3.35
C PHE A 329 8.89 7.98 -4.01
N ASN A 330 9.79 8.65 -4.74
CA ASN A 330 10.94 8.02 -5.40
C ASN A 330 12.26 8.23 -4.63
N ASP A 331 12.24 8.98 -3.52
CA ASP A 331 13.40 9.16 -2.64
C ASP A 331 14.01 7.80 -2.30
N ILE A 332 13.16 6.82 -2.00
CA ILE A 332 13.55 5.41 -1.99
C ILE A 332 12.42 4.55 -2.55
N VAL A 333 12.79 3.68 -3.49
CA VAL A 333 11.98 2.53 -3.89
C VAL A 333 12.67 1.26 -3.41
N VAL A 334 11.98 0.46 -2.61
CA VAL A 334 12.47 -0.82 -2.09
C VAL A 334 11.59 -1.98 -2.55
N SER A 335 12.23 -3.02 -3.06
CA SER A 335 11.63 -4.30 -3.41
C SER A 335 12.19 -5.38 -2.49
N ILE A 336 11.32 -6.25 -1.96
CA ILE A 336 11.75 -7.42 -1.19
C ILE A 336 11.17 -8.71 -1.78
N ASP A 337 12.05 -9.60 -2.20
CA ASP A 337 11.68 -10.91 -2.74
C ASP A 337 12.01 -12.00 -1.73
N VAL A 338 10.97 -12.64 -1.19
CA VAL A 338 11.09 -13.66 -0.13
C VAL A 338 10.90 -15.05 -0.73
N LYS A 339 11.84 -15.94 -0.42
CA LYS A 339 11.92 -17.30 -0.99
C LYS A 339 12.09 -18.33 0.11
N LEU A 340 11.52 -19.51 -0.14
CA LEU A 340 11.90 -20.71 0.59
C LEU A 340 13.36 -21.05 0.28
N VAL A 341 14.06 -21.58 1.29
CA VAL A 341 15.39 -22.21 1.13
C VAL A 341 15.22 -23.59 0.51
#